data_AF-A0AA47MR28-F1
#
_entry.id   AF-A0AA47MR28-F1
#
_cell.length_a   1.000
_cell.length_b   1.000
_cell.length_c   1.000
_cell.angle_alpha   90.00
_cell.angle_beta   90.00
_cell.angle_gamma   90.00
#
_symmetry.space_group_name_H-M   'P 1'
#
loop_
_entity.id
_entity.type
_entity.pdbx_description
1 polymer ?
#
loop_
_entity_poly.entity_id
_entity_poly.type
_entity_poly.pdbx_seq_one_letter_code
_entity_poly.pdbx_strand_id
1 'polypeptide(L)'
;MPVFTKDVYSATLNENSPIGTTVLQVNATDLDDGVNGEVIYSFGNVNDKVREVFAVDQTTGEITVKGSIDYEIDDSYEIDIQASDRGVVPLEQIKV
;
A
#
# COMPACT_ATOMS: atom_id res chain seq x y z
N MET A 1 10.07 -4.27 -12.34
CA MET A 1 9.27 -3.17 -11.73
C MET A 1 7.89 -3.71 -11.37
N PRO A 2 7.45 -3.62 -10.11
CA PRO A 2 6.18 -4.19 -9.67
C PRO A 2 4.96 -3.53 -10.33
N VAL A 3 3.96 -4.34 -10.65
CA VAL A 3 2.67 -3.90 -11.19
C VAL A 3 1.53 -4.40 -10.30
N PHE A 4 0.64 -3.51 -9.86
CA PHE A 4 -0.53 -3.89 -9.07
C PHE A 4 -1.52 -4.73 -9.89
N THR A 5 -2.23 -5.64 -9.22
CA THR A 5 -3.24 -6.49 -9.87
C THR A 5 -4.53 -5.76 -10.22
N LYS A 6 -4.75 -4.58 -9.64
CA LYS A 6 -5.88 -3.69 -9.93
C LYS A 6 -5.39 -2.24 -9.94
N ASP A 7 -6.02 -1.42 -10.78
CA ASP A 7 -5.76 0.02 -10.80
C ASP A 7 -6.30 0.73 -9.55
N VAL A 8 -7.42 0.24 -9.01
CA VAL A 8 -8.09 0.80 -7.83
C VAL A 8 -8.54 -0.32 -6.89
N TYR A 9 -8.25 -0.15 -5.60
CA TYR A 9 -8.75 -0.98 -4.51
C TYR A 9 -9.73 -0.15 -3.68
N SER A 10 -10.89 -0.73 -3.34
CA SER A 10 -11.91 -0.08 -2.51
C SER A 10 -12.42 -1.03 -1.45
N ALA A 11 -12.74 -0.47 -0.28
CA ALA A 11 -13.30 -1.18 0.85
C ALA A 11 -14.22 -0.25 1.65
N THR A 12 -15.16 -0.83 2.39
CA THR A 12 -15.98 -0.12 3.38
C THR A 12 -15.53 -0.54 4.77
N LEU A 13 -15.39 0.43 5.67
CA LEU A 13 -14.90 0.21 7.02
C LEU A 13 -15.86 0.86 8.03
N ASN A 14 -16.11 0.16 9.13
CA ASN A 14 -16.88 0.74 10.23
C ASN A 14 -15.95 1.65 11.06
N GLU A 15 -16.39 2.85 11.42
CA GLU A 15 -15.58 3.77 12.24
C GLU A 15 -15.19 3.17 13.60
N ASN A 16 -16.03 2.27 14.13
CA ASN A 16 -15.80 1.57 15.39
C ASN A 16 -14.94 0.31 15.24
N SER A 17 -14.33 0.11 14.07
CA SER A 17 -13.43 -1.02 13.82
C SER A 17 -12.23 -0.98 14.78
N PRO A 18 -11.95 -2.07 15.51
CA PRO A 18 -10.79 -2.12 16.41
C PRO A 18 -9.46 -1.90 15.67
N ILE A 19 -8.48 -1.37 16.40
CA ILE A 19 -7.09 -1.34 15.93
C ILE A 19 -6.63 -2.78 15.61
N GLY A 20 -5.95 -2.93 14.48
CA GLY A 20 -5.55 -4.20 13.90
C GLY A 20 -6.57 -4.80 12.91
N THR A 21 -7.75 -4.19 12.74
CA THR A 21 -8.72 -4.66 11.73
C THR A 21 -8.13 -4.52 10.34
N THR A 22 -8.09 -5.62 9.58
CA THR A 22 -7.75 -5.60 8.15
C THR A 22 -8.82 -4.86 7.35
N VAL A 23 -8.39 -3.85 6.60
CA VAL A 23 -9.24 -3.06 5.71
C VAL A 23 -9.29 -3.70 4.34
N LEU A 24 -8.11 -3.90 3.74
CA LEU A 24 -7.93 -4.60 2.47
C LEU A 24 -6.48 -5.08 2.35
N GLN A 25 -6.22 -5.91 1.37
CA GLN A 25 -4.87 -6.31 0.99
C GLN A 25 -4.64 -5.95 -0.48
N VAL A 26 -3.57 -5.18 -0.74
CA VAL A 26 -3.11 -4.91 -2.10
C VAL A 26 -2.16 -6.01 -2.56
N ASN A 27 -2.01 -6.18 -3.87
CA ASN A 27 -1.04 -7.12 -4.41
C ASN A 27 -0.41 -6.56 -5.68
N ALA A 28 0.92 -6.50 -5.70
CA ALA A 28 1.70 -6.21 -6.88
C ALA A 28 2.62 -7.38 -7.22
N THR A 29 2.93 -7.52 -8.50
CA THR A 29 3.75 -8.61 -9.03
C THR A 29 4.81 -8.01 -9.94
N ASP A 30 6.07 -8.40 -9.73
CA ASP A 30 7.16 -8.11 -10.66
C ASP A 30 7.28 -9.26 -11.67
N LEU A 31 7.42 -8.93 -12.96
CA LEU A 31 7.48 -9.90 -14.06
C LEU A 31 8.91 -10.37 -14.36
N ASP A 32 9.91 -9.84 -13.67
CA ASP A 32 11.30 -10.29 -13.79
C ASP A 32 11.46 -11.71 -13.19
N ASP A 33 11.88 -12.68 -14.03
CA ASP A 33 11.88 -14.12 -13.72
C ASP A 33 12.76 -14.47 -12.49
N GLY A 34 12.14 -14.92 -11.40
CA GLY A 34 12.82 -15.38 -10.19
C GLY A 34 11.87 -15.58 -9.00
N VAL A 35 12.30 -16.32 -7.97
CA VAL A 35 11.51 -16.61 -6.77
C VAL A 35 11.28 -15.30 -6.00
N ASN A 36 10.14 -14.66 -6.24
CA ASN A 36 9.73 -13.40 -5.62
C ASN A 36 10.74 -12.27 -5.87
N GLY A 37 10.58 -11.53 -6.97
CA GLY A 37 10.98 -10.13 -6.97
C GLY A 37 10.33 -9.49 -5.74
N GLU A 38 11.09 -9.32 -4.67
CA GLU A 38 10.56 -9.05 -3.34
C GLU A 38 9.93 -7.67 -3.35
N VAL A 39 8.59 -7.64 -3.44
CA VAL A 39 7.83 -6.41 -3.49
C VAL A 39 7.72 -5.86 -2.09
N ILE A 40 8.15 -4.63 -1.91
CA ILE A 40 8.00 -3.87 -0.67
C ILE A 40 6.87 -2.86 -0.85
N TYR A 41 5.87 -2.95 0.02
CA TYR A 41 4.75 -2.04 0.05
C TYR A 41 5.01 -0.89 1.02
N SER A 42 4.61 0.32 0.62
CA SER A 42 4.70 1.50 1.47
C SER A 42 3.65 2.54 1.10
N PHE A 43 3.42 3.51 2.00
CA PHE A 43 2.62 4.67 1.65
C PHE A 43 3.38 5.57 0.67
N GLY A 44 2.72 5.94 -0.41
CA GLY A 44 3.19 6.97 -1.32
C GLY A 44 2.88 8.37 -0.79
N ASN A 45 2.24 9.19 -1.63
CA ASN A 45 1.85 10.55 -1.28
C ASN A 45 0.52 10.55 -0.52
N VAL A 46 0.60 10.39 0.80
CA VAL A 46 -0.56 10.43 1.71
C VAL A 46 -0.40 11.53 2.75
N ASN A 47 -1.54 12.06 3.22
CA ASN A 47 -1.55 13.05 4.30
C ASN A 47 -1.22 12.42 5.68
N ASP A 48 -0.97 13.26 6.68
CA ASP A 48 -0.62 12.82 8.03
C ASP A 48 -1.73 12.00 8.69
N LYS A 49 -2.99 12.36 8.44
CA LYS A 49 -4.17 11.66 8.98
C LYS A 49 -4.19 10.19 8.56
N VAL A 50 -3.91 9.88 7.29
CA VAL A 50 -3.80 8.49 6.80
C VAL A 50 -2.70 7.72 7.56
N ARG A 51 -1.56 8.36 7.85
CA ARG A 51 -0.44 7.74 8.60
C ARG A 51 -0.74 7.52 10.09
N GLU A 52 -1.66 8.30 10.64
CA GLU A 52 -2.19 8.14 12.00
C GLU A 52 -3.23 7.01 12.07
N VAL A 53 -4.11 6.92 11.06
CA VAL A 53 -5.27 6.02 11.07
C VAL A 53 -4.95 4.64 10.51
N PHE A 54 -4.07 4.52 9.53
CA PHE A 54 -3.78 3.26 8.84
C PHE A 54 -2.30 2.85 8.92
N ALA A 55 -2.07 1.55 8.78
CA ALA A 55 -0.75 0.97 8.58
C ALA A 55 -0.78 0.07 7.33
N VAL A 56 0.37 -0.06 6.67
CA VAL A 56 0.58 -1.03 5.59
C VAL A 56 1.68 -1.99 6.01
N ASP A 57 1.41 -3.30 5.91
CA ASP A 57 2.43 -4.32 6.05
C ASP A 57 3.32 -4.33 4.81
N GLN A 58 4.62 -4.15 5.03
CA GLN A 58 5.59 -3.96 3.95
C GLN A 58 5.82 -5.21 3.10
N THR A 59 5.49 -6.40 3.62
CA THR A 59 5.74 -7.68 2.95
C THR A 59 4.47 -8.24 2.32
N THR A 60 3.33 -8.09 3.00
CA THR A 60 2.06 -8.69 2.57
C THR A 60 1.17 -7.72 1.81
N GLY A 61 1.40 -6.41 1.91
CA GLY A 61 0.51 -5.38 1.36
C GLY A 61 -0.82 -5.26 2.12
N GLU A 62 -0.93 -5.83 3.32
CA GLU A 62 -2.11 -5.72 4.15
C GLU A 62 -2.23 -4.31 4.73
N ILE A 63 -3.39 -3.67 4.54
CA ILE A 63 -3.72 -2.38 5.13
C ILE A 63 -4.61 -2.61 6.35
N THR A 64 -4.20 -2.09 7.50
CA THR A 64 -4.88 -2.27 8.79
C THR A 64 -5.20 -0.95 9.48
N VAL A 65 -6.22 -0.97 10.34
CA VAL A 65 -6.52 0.14 11.24
C VAL A 65 -5.46 0.23 12.32
N LYS A 66 -4.87 1.41 12.50
CA LYS A 66 -3.86 1.74 13.50
C LYS A 66 -4.33 2.81 14.49
N GLY A 67 -5.25 3.68 14.08
CA GLY A 67 -5.78 4.77 14.89
C GLY A 67 -7.30 4.85 14.84
N SER A 68 -7.85 5.86 15.53
CA SER A 68 -9.29 6.09 15.57
C SER A 68 -9.81 6.68 14.26
N ILE A 69 -10.96 6.19 13.83
CA ILE A 69 -11.73 6.70 12.69
C ILE A 69 -12.95 7.42 13.25
N ASP A 70 -13.30 8.54 12.63
CA ASP A 70 -14.46 9.36 13.01
C ASP A 70 -15.13 9.80 11.70
N TYR A 71 -16.30 9.23 11.42
CA TYR A 71 -16.99 9.43 10.15
C TYR A 71 -17.49 10.87 9.97
N GLU A 72 -17.80 11.57 11.06
CA GLU A 72 -18.20 12.97 11.01
C GLU A 72 -17.04 13.93 10.68
N ILE A 73 -15.79 13.49 10.92
CA ILE A 73 -14.58 14.26 10.57
C ILE A 73 -14.11 13.93 9.15
N ASP A 74 -13.92 12.65 8.84
CA ASP A 74 -13.47 12.15 7.55
C ASP A 74 -14.35 10.98 7.11
N ASP A 75 -15.21 11.21 6.10
CA ASP A 75 -16.14 10.20 5.59
C ASP A 75 -15.49 9.23 4.56
N SER A 76 -14.28 9.56 4.11
CA SER A 76 -13.54 8.85 3.08
C SER A 76 -12.03 9.07 3.19
N TYR A 77 -11.27 8.05 2.77
CA TYR A 77 -9.80 8.10 2.74
C TYR A 77 -9.30 7.67 1.37
N GLU A 78 -8.50 8.52 0.75
CA GLU A 78 -7.68 8.16 -0.41
C GLU A 78 -6.27 7.82 0.06
N ILE A 79 -5.83 6.59 -0.21
CA ILE A 79 -4.55 6.06 0.26
C ILE A 79 -3.72 5.65 -0.97
N ASP A 80 -2.68 6.43 -1.25
CA ASP A 80 -1.68 6.09 -2.26
C ASP A 80 -0.72 5.02 -1.71
N ILE A 81 -0.66 3.87 -2.38
CA ILE A 81 0.22 2.76 -2.03
C ILE A 81 1.23 2.54 -3.15
N GLN A 82 2.50 2.46 -2.77
CA GLN A 82 3.62 2.19 -3.65
C GLN A 82 4.11 0.76 -3.46
N ALA A 83 4.54 0.15 -4.55
CA ALA A 83 5.20 -1.15 -4.60
C ALA A 83 6.56 -0.97 -5.28
N SER A 84 7.63 -1.38 -4.61
CA SER A 84 9.01 -1.30 -5.11
C SER A 84 9.68 -2.67 -5.08
N ASP A 85 10.54 -2.95 -6.06
CA ASP A 85 11.41 -4.13 -6.00
C ASP A 85 12.59 -3.89 -5.05
N ARG A 86 13.17 -4.97 -4.53
CA ARG A 86 14.49 -4.92 -3.87
C ARG A 86 15.66 -5.04 -4.87
N GLY A 87 15.36 -5.09 -6.16
CA GLY A 87 16.34 -5.10 -7.24
C GLY A 87 17.09 -3.77 -7.27
N VAL A 88 18.42 -3.84 -7.26
CA VAL A 88 19.29 -2.68 -7.46
C VAL A 88 18.90 -2.02 -8.79
N VAL A 89 18.68 -0.69 -8.75
CA VAL A 89 18.42 0.21 -9.90
C VAL A 89 18.88 -0.41 -11.23
N PRO A 90 18.00 -0.53 -12.25
CA PRO A 90 18.46 -0.93 -13.58
C PRO A 90 19.56 0.05 -13.97
N LEU A 91 20.78 -0.45 -14.15
CA LEU A 91 21.91 0.35 -14.64
C LEU A 91 21.40 1.17 -15.82
N GLU A 92 21.44 2.50 -15.70
CA GLU A 92 21.06 3.39 -16.79
C GLU A 92 21.83 2.95 -18.04
N GLN A 93 21.11 2.41 -19.02
CA GLN A 93 21.69 2.22 -20.34
C GLN A 93 21.83 3.62 -20.94
N ILE A 94 23.01 4.23 -20.75
CA ILE A 94 23.39 5.44 -21.48
C ILE A 94 23.25 5.11 -22.97
N LYS A 95 22.19 5.64 -23.59
CA LYS A 95 22.10 5.73 -25.03
C LYS A 95 22.90 6.96 -25.44
N VAL A 96 24.03 6.70 -26.10
CA VAL A 96 24.81 7.69 -26.86
C VAL A 96 23.96 8.19 -28.03
#